data_AF-A0AAY4EJB3-F1
#
_entry.id   AF-A0AAY4EJB3-F1
#
_cell.length_a   1.000
_cell.length_b   1.000
_cell.length_c   1.000
_cell.angle_alpha   90.00
_cell.angle_beta   90.00
_cell.angle_gamma   90.00
#
_symmetry.space_group_name_H-M   'P 1'
#
loop_
_entity.id
_entity.type
_entity.pdbx_description
1 polymer ?
#
loop_
_entity_poly.entity_id
_entity_poly.type
_entity_poly.pdbx_seq_one_letter_code
_entity_poly.pdbx_strand_id
1 'polypeptide(L)'
;FTNLKVSVLLGSGGLALKELEELDSVESLVVTHSSPCSATCGLGIRTQELCRAGKGSGPGRCQVRQVSCLDTWQCGLQTLTVPTGQKLTLDCLGEVTEAMGRFSFIVWWRHARGVVTTNSALFVRLKVSSLDHLTLDPVKEEHAGTYRCDVLDSDHRRVKRLYKGLKVINSEILHLDFTQSLNRWEKPRSNSSSSSDHRYPIRVSRDVILGSVSIAASVALVLSMAFFYAFCWGKTPRD
;
A
#
# COMPACT_ATOMS: atom_id res chain seq x y z
N PHE A 1 -18.43 -10.88 -3.15
CA PHE A 1 -19.81 -11.40 -3.31
C PHE A 1 -20.75 -10.47 -2.59
N THR A 2 -21.37 -9.51 -3.28
CA THR A 2 -22.38 -8.61 -2.71
C THR A 2 -23.73 -8.95 -3.34
N ASN A 3 -24.66 -9.39 -2.51
CA ASN A 3 -26.04 -9.68 -2.88
C ASN A 3 -26.73 -8.38 -3.31
N LEU A 4 -27.12 -8.29 -4.58
CA LEU A 4 -27.98 -7.21 -5.06
C LEU A 4 -29.42 -7.53 -4.62
N LYS A 5 -29.94 -6.78 -3.64
CA LYS A 5 -31.32 -6.92 -3.17
C LYS A 5 -32.21 -6.08 -4.08
N VAL A 6 -32.86 -6.70 -5.05
CA VAL A 6 -33.89 -6.06 -5.87
C VAL A 6 -35.17 -5.97 -5.03
N SER A 7 -35.60 -4.77 -4.65
CA SER A 7 -36.86 -4.55 -3.95
C SER A 7 -37.90 -4.12 -4.98
N VAL A 8 -38.83 -5.02 -5.31
CA VAL A 8 -40.01 -4.72 -6.13
C VAL A 8 -41.13 -4.28 -5.18
N LEU A 9 -41.55 -3.03 -5.28
CA LEU A 9 -42.73 -2.52 -4.59
C LEU A 9 -43.97 -2.97 -5.37
N LEU A 10 -44.65 -4.00 -4.89
CA LEU A 10 -45.94 -4.45 -5.41
C LEU A 10 -47.05 -3.53 -4.86
N GLY A 11 -47.42 -2.53 -5.65
CA GLY A 11 -48.66 -1.78 -5.48
C GLY A 11 -49.86 -2.64 -5.86
N SER A 12 -50.85 -2.72 -4.99
CA SER A 12 -52.05 -3.55 -5.14
C SER A 12 -52.97 -3.00 -6.23
N GLY A 13 -52.93 -3.59 -7.42
CA GLY A 13 -53.89 -3.36 -8.50
C GLY A 13 -53.88 -4.58 -9.41
N GLY A 14 -55.02 -5.27 -9.53
CA GLY A 14 -55.13 -6.50 -10.30
C GLY A 14 -54.78 -6.29 -11.77
N LEU A 15 -53.63 -6.82 -12.19
CA LEU A 15 -53.22 -6.89 -13.59
C LEU A 15 -53.46 -8.30 -14.10
N ALA A 16 -54.06 -8.36 -15.30
CA ALA A 16 -54.56 -9.57 -15.92
C ALA A 16 -53.43 -10.57 -16.20
N LEU A 17 -53.78 -11.87 -16.23
CA LEU A 17 -52.88 -12.98 -16.56
C LEU A 17 -52.13 -12.81 -17.91
N LYS A 18 -52.59 -11.91 -18.78
CA LYS A 18 -51.92 -11.52 -20.04
C LYS A 18 -50.65 -10.69 -19.85
N GLU A 19 -50.49 -9.99 -18.73
CA GLU A 19 -49.33 -9.11 -18.49
C GLU A 19 -48.13 -9.88 -17.91
N LEU A 20 -48.37 -11.09 -17.41
CA LEU A 20 -47.32 -12.04 -17.01
C LEU A 20 -46.66 -12.73 -18.22
N GLU A 21 -47.35 -12.78 -19.37
CA GLU A 21 -46.84 -13.40 -20.60
C GLU A 21 -45.94 -12.46 -21.41
N GLU A 22 -46.06 -11.13 -21.23
CA GLU A 22 -45.14 -10.14 -21.82
C GLU A 22 -43.82 -9.97 -21.06
N LEU A 23 -43.71 -10.49 -19.82
CA LEU A 23 -42.43 -10.51 -19.08
C LEU A 23 -41.46 -11.61 -19.56
N ASP A 24 -41.90 -12.57 -20.38
CA ASP A 24 -41.08 -13.72 -20.81
C ASP A 24 -40.12 -13.39 -21.98
N SER A 25 -40.07 -12.12 -22.41
CA SER A 25 -39.17 -11.64 -23.48
C SER A 25 -38.19 -10.56 -23.04
N VAL A 26 -37.95 -10.40 -21.72
CA VAL A 26 -36.88 -9.53 -21.24
C VAL A 26 -35.54 -10.19 -21.53
N GLU A 27 -34.95 -9.81 -22.66
CA GLU A 27 -33.58 -10.18 -23.04
C GLU A 27 -32.59 -9.52 -22.06
N SER A 28 -32.41 -10.19 -20.93
CA SER A 28 -31.55 -9.69 -19.86
C SER A 28 -30.08 -9.95 -20.21
N LEU A 29 -29.25 -8.90 -20.19
CA LEU A 29 -27.80 -9.05 -20.27
C LEU A 29 -27.27 -9.35 -18.87
N VAL A 30 -26.63 -10.50 -18.70
CA VAL A 30 -26.08 -10.95 -17.42
C VAL A 30 -24.56 -10.93 -17.49
N VAL A 31 -23.92 -10.44 -16.43
CA VAL A 31 -22.46 -10.51 -16.30
C VAL A 31 -22.06 -11.95 -16.01
N THR A 32 -21.45 -12.62 -16.98
CA THR A 32 -21.01 -14.02 -16.87
C THR A 32 -19.59 -14.12 -16.33
N HIS A 33 -18.75 -13.13 -16.63
CA HIS A 33 -17.37 -13.07 -16.17
C HIS A 33 -16.96 -11.64 -15.79
N SER A 34 -16.13 -11.52 -14.74
CA SER A 34 -15.55 -10.26 -14.30
C SER A 34 -14.11 -10.48 -13.87
N SER A 35 -13.17 -9.73 -14.45
CA SER A 35 -11.79 -9.73 -13.99
C SER A 35 -11.64 -9.09 -12.60
N PRO A 36 -10.52 -9.33 -11.90
CA PRO A 36 -10.10 -8.52 -10.76
C PRO A 36 -9.94 -7.04 -11.14
N CYS A 37 -9.97 -6.16 -10.14
CA CYS A 37 -9.70 -4.74 -10.32
C CYS A 37 -8.22 -4.50 -10.60
N SER A 38 -7.89 -3.62 -11.56
CA SER A 38 -6.50 -3.27 -11.89
C SER A 38 -5.78 -2.53 -10.78
N ALA A 39 -6.52 -1.91 -9.85
CA ALA A 39 -5.97 -1.19 -8.72
C ALA A 39 -6.23 -1.95 -7.41
N THR A 40 -5.23 -1.98 -6.53
CA THR A 40 -5.34 -2.52 -5.16
C THR A 40 -5.89 -1.49 -4.17
N CYS A 41 -6.07 -0.25 -4.61
CA CYS A 41 -6.67 0.84 -3.86
C CYS A 41 -7.25 1.88 -4.83
N GLY A 42 -8.28 2.56 -4.39
CA GLY A 42 -8.91 3.65 -5.11
C GLY A 42 -9.59 3.21 -6.40
N LEU A 43 -9.70 4.16 -7.31
CA LEU A 43 -10.28 3.98 -8.62
C LEU A 43 -9.35 3.16 -9.54
N GLY A 44 -9.90 2.09 -10.10
CA GLY A 44 -9.28 1.25 -11.13
C GLY A 44 -10.28 0.81 -12.19
N ILE A 45 -9.85 -0.11 -13.05
CA ILE A 45 -10.68 -0.69 -14.12
C ILE A 45 -10.75 -2.21 -14.00
N ARG A 46 -11.84 -2.78 -14.50
CA ARG A 46 -11.98 -4.22 -14.68
C ARG A 46 -12.77 -4.52 -15.94
N THR A 47 -12.56 -5.70 -16.48
CA THR A 47 -13.24 -6.17 -17.68
C THR A 47 -14.43 -7.04 -17.27
N GLN A 48 -15.59 -6.78 -17.89
CA GLN A 48 -16.82 -7.56 -17.71
C GLN A 48 -17.26 -8.13 -19.04
N GLU A 49 -17.71 -9.38 -19.02
CA GLU A 49 -18.38 -10.04 -20.14
C GLU A 49 -19.87 -10.13 -19.85
N LEU A 50 -20.69 -9.66 -20.80
CA LEU A 50 -22.15 -9.65 -20.70
C LEU A 50 -22.71 -10.55 -21.79
N CYS A 51 -23.43 -11.59 -21.40
CA CYS A 51 -24.11 -12.47 -22.33
C CYS A 51 -25.63 -12.32 -22.17
N ARG A 52 -26.37 -12.47 -23.28
CA ARG A 52 -27.83 -12.45 -23.28
C ARG A 52 -28.35 -13.74 -22.65
N ALA A 53 -29.22 -13.63 -21.65
CA ALA A 53 -29.89 -14.76 -21.01
C ALA A 53 -31.35 -14.84 -21.48
N GLY A 54 -31.74 -15.99 -22.05
CA GLY A 54 -33.12 -16.29 -22.48
C GLY A 54 -33.26 -17.72 -22.99
N LYS A 55 -34.46 -18.31 -22.88
CA LYS A 55 -34.76 -19.64 -23.44
C LYS A 55 -34.70 -19.55 -24.97
N GLY A 56 -33.75 -20.26 -25.58
CA GLY A 56 -33.58 -20.30 -27.04
C GLY A 56 -32.40 -19.50 -27.59
N SER A 57 -31.56 -18.91 -26.72
CA SER A 57 -30.29 -18.36 -27.19
C SER A 57 -29.36 -19.51 -27.59
N GLY A 58 -29.10 -19.65 -28.90
CA GLY A 58 -27.87 -20.30 -29.40
C GLY A 58 -26.62 -19.64 -28.80
N PRO A 59 -25.38 -20.07 -29.12
CA PRO A 59 -24.15 -19.54 -28.50
C PRO A 59 -24.21 -18.01 -28.42
N GLY A 60 -24.47 -17.51 -27.22
CA GLY A 60 -25.00 -16.17 -27.00
C GLY A 60 -23.97 -15.14 -27.42
N ARG A 61 -24.40 -14.09 -28.13
CA ARG A 61 -23.52 -12.93 -28.39
C ARG A 61 -23.14 -12.31 -27.05
N CYS A 62 -21.93 -12.61 -26.60
CA CYS A 62 -21.33 -12.02 -25.41
C CYS A 62 -20.57 -10.76 -25.81
N GLN A 63 -20.74 -9.68 -25.04
CA GLN A 63 -20.05 -8.42 -25.23
C GLN A 63 -19.07 -8.19 -24.07
N VAL A 64 -17.85 -7.84 -24.40
CA VAL A 64 -16.84 -7.43 -23.42
C VAL A 64 -16.85 -5.91 -23.27
N ARG A 65 -16.82 -5.41 -22.03
CA ARG A 65 -16.69 -3.98 -21.72
C ARG A 65 -15.73 -3.76 -20.56
N GLN A 66 -15.10 -2.58 -20.52
CA GLN A 66 -14.39 -2.10 -19.35
C GLN A 66 -15.32 -1.28 -18.46
N VAL A 67 -15.24 -1.48 -17.15
CA VAL A 67 -16.00 -0.74 -16.15
C VAL A 67 -15.08 -0.29 -15.02
N SER A 68 -15.44 0.82 -14.36
CA SER A 68 -14.71 1.29 -13.19
C SER A 68 -14.93 0.34 -12.01
N CYS A 69 -13.89 0.16 -11.21
CA CYS A 69 -13.97 -0.51 -9.91
C CYS A 69 -13.37 0.41 -8.84
N LEU A 70 -13.90 0.28 -7.63
CA LEU A 70 -13.42 0.97 -6.44
C LEU A 70 -13.25 -0.08 -5.35
N ASP A 71 -12.05 -0.16 -4.80
CA ASP A 71 -11.80 -0.92 -3.57
C ASP A 71 -11.88 0.02 -2.37
N THR A 72 -10.75 0.49 -1.85
CA THR A 72 -10.70 1.52 -0.79
C THR A 72 -10.22 2.86 -1.34
N TRP A 73 -10.97 3.95 -1.12
CA TRP A 73 -10.59 5.25 -1.70
C TRP A 73 -9.25 5.82 -1.19
N GLN A 74 -8.67 5.29 -0.09
CA GLN A 74 -7.40 5.74 0.51
C GLN A 74 -6.23 4.84 0.08
N CYS A 75 -5.39 5.32 -0.84
CA CYS A 75 -4.24 4.57 -1.35
C CYS A 75 -2.96 4.66 -0.50
N GLY A 76 -2.93 5.54 0.50
CA GLY A 76 -1.73 5.75 1.33
C GLY A 76 -0.63 6.56 0.65
N LEU A 77 0.60 6.39 1.14
CA LEU A 77 1.79 7.15 0.76
C LEU A 77 2.79 6.28 -0.02
N GLN A 78 3.18 6.75 -1.19
CA GLN A 78 4.24 6.18 -2.03
C GLN A 78 5.42 7.13 -2.08
N THR A 79 6.65 6.65 -1.91
CA THR A 79 7.84 7.50 -2.01
C THR A 79 8.59 7.25 -3.31
N LEU A 80 9.09 8.33 -3.93
CA LEU A 80 9.91 8.28 -5.12
C LEU A 80 11.09 9.23 -4.98
N THR A 81 12.24 8.84 -5.53
CA THR A 81 13.49 9.60 -5.47
C THR A 81 13.92 9.94 -6.89
N VAL A 82 14.17 11.22 -7.16
CA VAL A 82 14.51 11.71 -8.51
C VAL A 82 15.67 12.71 -8.40
N PRO A 83 16.71 12.60 -9.24
CA PRO A 83 17.79 13.57 -9.21
C PRO A 83 17.37 14.91 -9.83
N THR A 84 18.06 15.99 -9.44
CA THR A 84 17.87 17.32 -10.01
C THR A 84 18.09 17.34 -11.52
N GLY A 85 17.38 18.22 -12.24
CA GLY A 85 17.53 18.40 -13.68
C GLY A 85 16.70 17.43 -14.54
N GLN A 86 16.18 16.34 -13.98
CA GLN A 86 15.34 15.40 -14.72
C GLN A 86 13.90 15.91 -14.91
N LYS A 87 13.19 15.32 -15.88
CA LYS A 87 11.74 15.50 -16.05
C LYS A 87 11.01 14.44 -15.23
N LEU A 88 10.01 14.84 -14.47
CA LEU A 88 9.14 13.94 -13.70
C LEU A 88 7.67 14.25 -13.98
N THR A 89 6.89 13.22 -14.32
CA THR A 89 5.44 13.32 -14.39
C THR A 89 4.82 12.46 -13.30
N LEU A 90 4.06 13.10 -12.40
CA LEU A 90 3.24 12.41 -11.42
C LEU A 90 1.84 12.18 -12.02
N ASP A 91 1.48 10.91 -12.14
CA ASP A 91 0.16 10.48 -12.59
C ASP A 91 -0.71 10.06 -11.40
N CYS A 92 -1.96 10.53 -11.41
CA CYS A 92 -2.97 10.15 -10.44
C CYS A 92 -3.98 9.11 -10.94
N LEU A 93 -4.31 9.11 -12.24
CA LEU A 93 -5.39 8.28 -12.79
C LEU A 93 -4.88 7.04 -13.53
N GLY A 94 -3.69 7.09 -14.15
CA GLY A 94 -3.13 5.96 -14.89
C GLY A 94 -4.04 5.51 -16.03
N GLU A 95 -4.18 4.18 -16.16
CA GLU A 95 -4.98 3.50 -17.19
C GLU A 95 -6.48 3.87 -17.17
N VAL A 96 -6.98 4.42 -16.06
CA VAL A 96 -8.39 4.79 -15.92
C VAL A 96 -8.78 5.92 -16.89
N THR A 97 -7.88 6.87 -17.13
CA THR A 97 -8.15 8.00 -18.04
C THR A 97 -8.39 7.51 -19.47
N GLU A 98 -7.66 6.49 -19.91
CA GLU A 98 -7.79 5.92 -21.25
C GLU A 98 -9.10 5.13 -21.41
N ALA A 99 -9.46 4.35 -20.38
CA ALA A 99 -10.67 3.52 -20.39
C ALA A 99 -11.98 4.30 -20.24
N MET A 100 -11.98 5.34 -19.41
CA MET A 100 -13.20 6.06 -19.01
C MET A 100 -13.34 7.46 -19.63
N GLY A 101 -12.27 7.97 -20.25
CA GLY A 101 -12.20 9.32 -20.78
C GLY A 101 -11.84 10.38 -19.73
N ARG A 102 -11.32 11.51 -20.24
CA ARG A 102 -10.67 12.57 -19.45
C ARG A 102 -11.63 13.40 -18.58
N PHE A 103 -12.93 13.37 -18.87
CA PHE A 103 -13.94 14.22 -18.21
C PHE A 103 -14.80 13.46 -17.19
N SER A 104 -14.53 12.18 -16.98
CA SER A 104 -15.29 11.34 -16.05
C SER A 104 -14.93 11.62 -14.57
N PHE A 105 -13.84 12.35 -14.32
CA PHE A 105 -13.31 12.58 -12.99
C PHE A 105 -12.80 14.00 -12.79
N ILE A 106 -12.93 14.48 -11.55
CA ILE A 106 -12.38 15.77 -11.10
C ILE A 106 -11.14 15.48 -10.27
N VAL A 107 -10.02 16.09 -10.62
CA VAL A 107 -8.73 15.85 -9.97
C VAL A 107 -8.20 17.13 -9.31
N TRP A 108 -7.79 17.03 -8.05
CA TRP A 108 -7.18 18.12 -7.30
C TRP A 108 -5.79 17.76 -6.80
N TRP A 109 -4.84 18.66 -7.02
CA TRP A 109 -3.48 18.54 -6.51
C TRP A 109 -3.22 19.46 -5.33
N ARG A 110 -2.46 18.96 -4.36
CA ARG A 110 -1.91 19.74 -3.26
C ARG A 110 -0.47 19.35 -3.00
N HIS A 111 0.32 20.26 -2.45
CA HIS A 111 1.73 20.06 -2.17
C HIS A 111 2.06 20.47 -0.73
N ALA A 112 2.75 19.59 0.00
CA ALA A 112 3.39 19.87 1.27
C ALA A 112 4.91 19.91 1.04
N ARG A 113 5.46 21.12 0.88
CA ARG A 113 6.86 21.33 0.49
C ARG A 113 7.82 20.84 1.59
N GLY A 114 8.87 20.13 1.20
CA GLY A 114 9.99 19.72 2.04
C GLY A 114 9.71 18.59 3.04
N VAL A 115 8.47 18.11 3.16
CA VAL A 115 8.09 17.11 4.18
C VAL A 115 7.35 15.93 3.56
N VAL A 116 7.71 14.72 3.99
CA VAL A 116 6.98 13.48 3.69
C VAL A 116 5.89 13.29 4.74
N THR A 117 4.63 13.50 4.37
CA THR A 117 3.51 13.55 5.35
C THR A 117 2.16 13.23 4.74
N THR A 118 1.24 12.71 5.58
CA THR A 118 -0.19 12.57 5.26
C THR A 118 -1.06 13.57 6.02
N ASN A 119 -0.45 14.44 6.84
CA ASN A 119 -1.16 15.46 7.61
C ASN A 119 -1.71 16.56 6.68
N SER A 120 -3.03 16.62 6.56
CA SER A 120 -3.74 17.53 5.65
C SER A 120 -3.49 19.02 5.91
N ALA A 121 -3.08 19.41 7.12
CA ALA A 121 -2.83 20.82 7.46
C ALA A 121 -1.59 21.41 6.75
N LEU A 122 -0.66 20.57 6.32
CA LEU A 122 0.60 20.99 5.69
C LEU A 122 0.47 21.19 4.17
N PHE A 123 -0.70 20.90 3.60
CA PHE A 123 -0.91 20.87 2.16
C PHE A 123 -1.52 22.18 1.63
N VAL A 124 -0.83 22.79 0.66
CA VAL A 124 -1.31 23.96 -0.07
C VAL A 124 -1.86 23.53 -1.44
N ARG A 125 -2.92 24.18 -1.93
CA ARG A 125 -3.48 23.91 -3.27
C ARG A 125 -2.43 24.21 -4.34
N LEU A 126 -2.22 23.26 -5.23
CA LEU A 126 -1.34 23.42 -6.38
C LEU A 126 -2.19 23.67 -7.64
N LYS A 127 -1.87 24.72 -8.39
CA LYS A 127 -2.46 24.96 -9.72
C LYS A 127 -1.66 24.17 -10.75
N VAL A 128 -2.31 23.28 -11.47
CA VAL A 128 -1.70 22.47 -12.53
C VAL A 128 -2.41 22.71 -13.85
N SER A 129 -1.67 22.63 -14.95
CA SER A 129 -2.18 22.81 -16.31
C SER A 129 -2.98 21.60 -16.80
N SER A 130 -2.48 20.38 -16.55
CA SER A 130 -3.25 19.14 -16.75
C SER A 130 -3.83 18.69 -15.41
N LEU A 131 -5.10 18.27 -15.40
CA LEU A 131 -5.78 17.87 -14.16
C LEU A 131 -5.27 16.51 -13.65
N ASP A 132 -5.08 15.56 -14.56
CA ASP A 132 -4.68 14.17 -14.32
C ASP A 132 -3.17 13.99 -14.08
N HIS A 133 -2.35 14.86 -14.65
CA HIS A 133 -0.88 14.81 -14.58
C HIS A 133 -0.25 16.09 -14.04
N LEU A 134 0.72 15.94 -13.14
CA LEU A 134 1.62 17.02 -12.73
C LEU A 134 3.01 16.77 -13.31
N THR A 135 3.48 17.67 -14.17
CA THR A 135 4.83 17.60 -14.74
C THR A 135 5.76 18.63 -14.12
N LEU A 136 6.92 18.17 -13.66
CA LEU A 136 8.04 18.96 -13.17
C LEU A 136 9.17 18.82 -14.18
N ASP A 137 9.52 19.93 -14.85
CA ASP A 137 10.49 19.95 -15.93
C ASP A 137 11.22 21.30 -15.95
N PRO A 138 12.46 21.41 -15.42
CA PRO A 138 13.22 20.36 -14.72
C PRO A 138 12.83 20.21 -13.24
N VAL A 139 13.13 19.05 -12.65
CA VAL A 139 13.03 18.81 -11.21
C VAL A 139 14.11 19.59 -10.46
N LYS A 140 13.70 20.30 -9.40
CA LYS A 140 14.55 21.09 -8.52
C LYS A 140 14.35 20.64 -7.07
N GLU A 141 15.31 20.91 -6.19
CA GLU A 141 15.23 20.57 -4.77
C GLU A 141 13.97 21.15 -4.09
N GLU A 142 13.52 22.33 -4.53
CA GLU A 142 12.29 22.96 -4.04
C GLU A 142 11.01 22.18 -4.32
N HIS A 143 11.05 21.26 -5.29
CA HIS A 143 9.93 20.36 -5.59
C HIS A 143 9.84 19.18 -4.62
N ALA A 144 10.85 18.97 -3.76
CA ALA A 144 10.79 17.93 -2.74
C ALA A 144 9.64 18.17 -1.77
N GLY A 145 9.03 17.09 -1.28
CA GLY A 145 7.87 17.15 -0.40
C GLY A 145 6.84 16.07 -0.71
N THR A 146 5.60 16.27 -0.29
CA THR A 146 4.50 15.35 -0.60
C THR A 146 3.48 15.98 -1.52
N TYR A 147 3.17 15.31 -2.62
CA TYR A 147 2.08 15.64 -3.51
C TYR A 147 0.87 14.78 -3.16
N ARG A 148 -0.27 15.42 -2.92
CA ARG A 148 -1.55 14.74 -2.70
C ARG A 148 -2.44 14.95 -3.90
N CYS A 149 -2.93 13.85 -4.45
CA CYS A 149 -4.00 13.85 -5.43
C CYS A 149 -5.31 13.38 -4.79
N ASP A 150 -6.38 14.15 -4.98
CA ASP A 150 -7.75 13.78 -4.64
C ASP A 150 -8.56 13.66 -5.95
N VAL A 151 -9.18 12.50 -6.20
CA VAL A 151 -10.04 12.23 -7.36
C VAL A 151 -11.48 12.10 -6.90
N LEU A 152 -12.38 12.80 -7.58
CA LEU A 152 -13.81 12.71 -7.39
C LEU A 152 -14.50 12.23 -8.67
N ASP A 153 -15.60 11.51 -8.53
CA ASP A 153 -16.51 11.18 -9.63
C ASP A 153 -17.44 12.36 -9.96
N SER A 154 -18.33 12.16 -10.94
CA SER A 154 -19.36 13.13 -11.35
C SER A 154 -20.29 13.54 -10.20
N ASP A 155 -20.51 12.65 -9.24
CA ASP A 155 -21.35 12.88 -8.06
C ASP A 155 -20.58 13.54 -6.91
N HIS A 156 -19.34 13.99 -7.17
CA HIS A 156 -18.44 14.61 -6.19
C HIS A 156 -18.10 13.68 -5.00
N ARG A 157 -18.21 12.36 -5.20
CA ARG A 157 -17.74 11.36 -4.23
C ARG A 157 -16.27 11.10 -4.47
N ARG A 158 -15.50 11.01 -3.38
CA ARG A 158 -14.07 10.73 -3.47
C ARG A 158 -13.83 9.27 -3.81
N VAL A 159 -13.20 9.03 -4.95
CA VAL A 159 -12.89 7.67 -5.45
C VAL A 159 -11.40 7.34 -5.36
N LYS A 160 -10.53 8.32 -5.15
CA LYS A 160 -9.09 8.08 -4.91
C LYS A 160 -8.45 9.21 -4.11
N ARG A 161 -7.60 8.84 -3.15
CA ARG A 161 -6.65 9.73 -2.49
C ARG A 161 -5.29 9.04 -2.44
N LEU A 162 -4.31 9.66 -3.05
CA LEU A 162 -2.95 9.16 -3.10
C LEU A 162 -1.97 10.24 -2.65
N TYR A 163 -0.99 9.85 -1.85
CA TYR A 163 0.15 10.70 -1.48
C TYR A 163 1.41 10.18 -2.17
N LYS A 164 2.16 11.08 -2.83
CA LYS A 164 3.45 10.81 -3.45
C LYS A 164 4.53 11.67 -2.79
N GLY A 165 5.37 11.06 -1.96
CA GLY A 165 6.53 11.70 -1.33
C GLY A 165 7.70 11.74 -2.31
N LEU A 166 8.00 12.92 -2.85
CA LEU A 166 9.12 13.17 -3.74
C LEU A 166 10.36 13.56 -2.95
N LYS A 167 11.41 12.75 -3.04
CA LYS A 167 12.77 13.06 -2.60
C LYS A 167 13.58 13.52 -3.80
N VAL A 168 14.17 14.70 -3.72
CA VAL A 168 15.03 15.23 -4.78
C VAL A 168 16.49 15.14 -4.33
N ILE A 169 17.35 14.56 -5.17
CA ILE A 169 18.78 14.42 -4.87
C ILE A 169 19.58 15.24 -5.86
N ASN A 170 20.50 16.06 -5.37
CA ASN A 170 21.50 16.66 -6.25
C ASN A 170 22.63 15.64 -6.47
N SER A 171 22.72 15.11 -7.69
CA SER A 171 23.72 14.10 -8.06
C SER A 171 25.16 14.64 -8.08
N GLU A 172 25.35 15.96 -8.17
CA GLU A 172 26.67 16.59 -8.11
C GLU A 172 27.22 16.62 -6.68
N ILE A 173 26.34 16.72 -5.68
CA ILE A 173 26.71 16.80 -4.26
C ILE A 173 26.66 15.42 -3.60
N LEU A 174 25.67 14.60 -3.95
CA LEU A 174 25.41 13.32 -3.29
C LEU A 174 25.26 12.20 -4.34
N HIS A 175 26.38 11.52 -4.63
CA HIS A 175 26.40 10.33 -5.46
C HIS A 175 26.27 9.09 -4.58
N LEU A 176 25.07 8.51 -4.49
CA LEU A 176 24.81 7.28 -3.74
C LEU A 176 24.99 6.06 -4.65
N ASP A 177 26.22 5.56 -4.77
CA ASP A 177 26.49 4.28 -5.44
C ASP A 177 26.48 3.13 -4.41
N PHE A 178 25.31 2.50 -4.29
CA PHE A 178 25.11 1.35 -3.42
C PHE A 178 25.98 0.16 -3.83
N THR A 179 26.17 -0.05 -5.13
CA THR A 179 26.95 -1.17 -5.64
C THR A 179 28.43 -0.99 -5.32
N GLN A 180 28.98 0.20 -5.54
CA GLN A 180 30.36 0.50 -5.21
C GLN A 180 30.63 0.45 -3.70
N SER A 181 29.69 0.95 -2.89
CA SER A 181 29.81 0.86 -1.43
C SER A 181 29.74 -0.59 -0.96
N LEU A 182 28.76 -1.38 -1.40
CA LEU A 182 28.66 -2.83 -1.11
C LEU A 182 29.94 -3.58 -1.51
N ASN A 183 30.45 -3.35 -2.72
CA ASN A 183 31.70 -3.95 -3.20
C ASN A 183 32.91 -3.56 -2.34
N ARG A 184 32.93 -2.37 -1.72
CA ARG A 184 33.99 -1.96 -0.79
C ARG A 184 33.85 -2.67 0.57
N TRP A 185 32.61 -2.84 1.05
CA TRP A 185 32.32 -3.55 2.30
C TRP A 185 32.62 -5.05 2.21
N GLU A 186 32.39 -5.66 1.05
CA GLU A 186 32.58 -7.10 0.81
C GLU A 186 34.03 -7.49 0.46
N LYS A 187 34.94 -6.54 0.24
CA LYS A 187 36.36 -6.86 -0.01
C LYS A 187 36.95 -7.59 1.21
N PRO A 188 37.43 -8.85 1.05
CA PRO A 188 38.15 -9.53 2.11
C PRO A 188 39.41 -8.73 2.44
N ARG A 189 39.67 -8.45 3.72
CA ARG A 189 40.92 -7.83 4.16
C ARG A 189 42.09 -8.72 3.72
N SER A 190 42.84 -8.29 2.71
CA SER A 190 44.10 -8.91 2.33
C SER A 190 45.18 -8.52 3.33
N ASN A 191 45.87 -9.52 3.89
CA ASN A 191 46.99 -9.34 4.80
C ASN A 191 48.10 -8.49 4.16
N SER A 192 48.33 -7.29 4.71
CA SER A 192 49.61 -6.58 4.63
C SER A 192 49.88 -5.90 5.97
N SER A 193 51.05 -6.20 6.50
CA SER A 193 51.56 -6.01 7.85
C SER A 193 51.79 -4.57 8.31
N SER A 194 51.64 -4.38 9.63
CA SER A 194 52.18 -3.33 10.52
C SER A 194 51.27 -2.15 10.87
N SER A 195 50.91 -2.11 12.18
CA SER A 195 50.45 -0.98 13.03
C SER A 195 49.20 -0.22 12.54
N SER A 196 48.03 -0.30 13.16
CA SER A 196 47.76 -0.17 14.61
C SER A 196 46.53 -1.00 15.00
N ASP A 197 46.67 -1.72 16.11
CA ASP A 197 45.66 -2.61 16.67
C ASP A 197 44.43 -1.83 17.18
N HIS A 198 43.35 -1.85 16.40
CA HIS A 198 41.99 -1.65 16.91
C HIS A 198 41.20 -2.95 16.74
N ARG A 199 41.63 -3.98 17.49
CA ARG A 199 40.72 -5.03 17.96
C ARG A 199 39.55 -4.38 18.69
N TYR A 200 38.42 -4.31 18.01
CA TYR A 200 37.13 -4.33 18.67
C TYR A 200 37.11 -5.53 19.64
N PRO A 201 36.71 -5.32 20.91
CA PRO A 201 37.06 -6.24 21.98
C PRO A 201 36.18 -7.50 21.92
N ILE A 202 36.75 -8.60 21.44
CA ILE A 202 36.29 -9.97 21.71
C ILE A 202 36.30 -10.26 23.24
N ARG A 203 36.84 -9.36 24.08
CA ARG A 203 36.71 -9.43 25.54
C ARG A 203 35.27 -9.25 26.04
N VAL A 204 34.42 -8.49 25.33
CA VAL A 204 33.06 -8.20 25.80
C VAL A 204 32.19 -9.46 25.80
N SER A 205 32.34 -10.36 24.82
CA SER A 205 31.57 -11.62 24.82
C SER A 205 32.02 -12.58 25.92
N ARG A 206 33.33 -12.65 26.20
CA ARG A 206 33.85 -13.52 27.26
C ARG A 206 33.44 -13.05 28.65
N ASP A 207 33.51 -11.74 28.92
CA ASP A 207 33.13 -11.18 30.22
C ASP A 207 31.61 -11.24 30.44
N VAL A 208 30.80 -11.09 29.38
CA VAL A 208 29.34 -11.27 29.43
C VAL A 208 28.96 -12.74 29.66
N ILE A 209 29.65 -13.69 29.02
CA ILE A 209 29.42 -15.13 29.23
C ILE A 209 29.83 -15.53 30.65
N LEU A 210 31.01 -15.13 31.13
CA LEU A 210 31.46 -15.40 32.52
C LEU A 210 30.55 -14.76 33.57
N GLY A 211 30.06 -13.55 33.31
CA GLY A 211 29.08 -12.88 34.17
C GLY A 211 27.77 -13.68 34.26
N SER A 212 27.23 -14.12 33.12
CA SER A 212 25.98 -14.89 33.09
C SER A 212 26.08 -16.25 33.81
N VAL A 213 27.22 -16.95 33.67
CA VAL A 213 27.45 -18.25 34.33
C VAL A 213 27.61 -18.07 35.85
N SER A 214 28.29 -17.02 36.30
CA SER A 214 28.46 -16.74 37.73
C SER A 214 27.13 -16.43 38.42
N ILE A 215 26.26 -15.65 37.76
CA ILE A 215 24.94 -15.33 38.30
C ILE A 215 24.09 -16.60 38.40
N ALA A 216 24.05 -17.44 37.35
CA ALA A 216 23.29 -18.68 37.38
C ALA A 216 23.76 -19.64 38.49
N ALA A 217 25.08 -19.78 38.68
CA ALA A 217 25.64 -20.61 39.74
C ALA A 217 25.27 -20.10 41.14
N SER A 218 25.31 -18.79 41.36
CA SER A 218 24.95 -18.19 42.65
C SER A 218 23.46 -18.39 42.99
N VAL A 219 22.56 -18.23 42.01
CA VAL A 219 21.12 -18.45 42.21
C VAL A 219 20.84 -19.92 42.52
N ALA A 220 21.48 -20.86 41.81
CA ALA A 220 21.32 -22.28 42.07
C ALA A 220 21.77 -22.68 43.49
N LEU A 221 22.87 -22.08 43.98
CA LEU A 221 23.36 -22.30 45.35
C LEU A 221 22.42 -21.74 46.42
N VAL A 222 21.87 -20.55 46.20
CA VAL A 222 20.90 -19.96 47.14
C VAL A 222 19.62 -20.80 47.19
N LEU A 223 19.13 -21.26 46.04
CA LEU A 223 17.96 -22.12 45.98
C LEU A 223 18.19 -23.48 46.63
N SER A 224 19.36 -24.10 46.42
CA SER A 224 19.68 -25.38 47.06
C SER A 224 19.87 -25.24 48.57
N MET A 225 20.51 -24.18 49.04
CA MET A 225 20.62 -23.87 50.48
C MET A 225 19.26 -23.58 51.09
N ALA A 226 18.39 -22.80 50.44
CA ALA A 226 17.03 -22.56 50.92
C ALA A 226 16.20 -23.84 51.00
N PHE A 227 16.35 -24.73 50.02
CA PHE A 227 15.71 -26.05 50.03
C PHE A 227 16.24 -26.93 51.18
N PHE A 228 17.56 -26.92 51.41
CA PHE A 228 18.18 -27.60 52.55
C PHE A 228 17.71 -27.03 53.89
N TYR A 229 17.65 -25.71 54.05
CA TYR A 229 17.12 -25.07 55.26
C TYR A 229 15.65 -25.43 55.49
N ALA A 230 14.81 -25.42 54.45
CA ALA A 230 13.42 -25.85 54.56
C ALA A 230 13.31 -27.33 54.96
N PHE A 231 14.18 -28.19 54.44
CA PHE A 231 14.20 -29.62 54.76
C PHE A 231 14.75 -29.91 56.17
N CYS A 232 15.75 -29.15 56.62
CA CYS A 232 16.33 -29.25 57.95
C CYS A 232 15.40 -28.66 59.03
N TRP A 233 14.71 -27.54 58.77
CA TRP A 233 13.71 -27.02 59.69
C TRP A 233 12.41 -27.84 59.71
N GLY A 234 12.07 -28.49 58.59
CA GLY A 234 10.95 -29.44 58.50
C GLY A 234 11.16 -30.75 59.26
N LYS A 235 12.37 -31.01 59.79
CA LYS A 235 12.66 -32.11 60.70
C LYS A 235 13.02 -31.58 62.09
N THR A 236 12.08 -30.86 62.71
CA THR A 236 11.96 -30.86 64.17
C THR A 236 10.88 -31.87 64.56
N PRO A 237 11.23 -32.95 65.31
CA PRO A 237 10.25 -33.91 65.77
C PRO A 237 9.29 -33.22 66.75
N ARG A 238 7.99 -33.35 66.49
CA ARG A 238 6.95 -33.07 67.47
C ARG A 238 6.66 -34.41 68.16
N ASP A 239 7.25 -34.55 69.34
CA ASP A 239 7.10 -35.59 70.37
C ASP A 239 7.58 -37.03 70.03
#